data_AF-A0A3D3ZJN7-F1
#
_entry.id   AF-A0A3D3ZJN7-F1
#
_cell.length_a   1.000
_cell.length_b   1.000
_cell.length_c   1.000
_cell.angle_alpha   90.00
_cell.angle_beta   90.00
_cell.angle_gamma   90.00
#
_symmetry.space_group_name_H-M   'P 1'
#
loop_
_entity.id
_entity.type
_entity.pdbx_description
1 polymer ?
#
loop_
_entity_poly.entity_id
_entity_poly.type
_entity_poly.pdbx_seq_one_letter_code
_entity_poly.pdbx_strand_id
1 'polypeptide(L)'
;MKQKKAYKYRFYPSDEQKRILTQTFGCCRYVYNWALRQRTDAYYQHGERLYYEGTAQRLVTLKKQEETLWLNEVSSVPLQQAL
;
A
#
# COMPACT_ATOMS: atom_id res chain seq x y z
N MET A 1 -32.42 24.30 -0.40
CA MET A 1 -31.52 23.16 -0.72
C MET A 1 -30.09 23.67 -0.84
N LYS A 2 -29.12 23.06 -0.15
CA LYS A 2 -27.70 23.45 -0.22
C LYS A 2 -27.11 22.97 -1.56
N GLN A 3 -26.68 23.89 -2.42
CA GLN A 3 -26.08 23.55 -3.72
C GLN A 3 -24.69 22.92 -3.48
N LYS A 4 -24.50 21.66 -3.89
CA LYS A 4 -23.20 20.99 -3.80
C LYS A 4 -22.34 21.43 -4.99
N LYS A 5 -21.15 21.95 -4.72
CA LYS A 5 -20.15 22.30 -5.74
C LYS A 5 -19.10 21.19 -5.81
N ALA A 6 -18.65 20.86 -7.02
CA ALA A 6 -17.52 19.99 -7.27
C ALA A 6 -16.55 20.69 -8.23
N TYR A 7 -15.26 20.42 -8.09
CA TYR A 7 -14.22 21.01 -8.91
C TYR A 7 -13.38 19.92 -9.56
N LYS A 8 -12.97 20.13 -10.81
CA LYS A 8 -12.09 19.23 -11.55
C LYS A 8 -10.79 19.96 -11.85
N TYR A 9 -9.69 19.43 -11.33
CA TYR A 9 -8.36 19.95 -11.59
C TYR A 9 -7.52 18.89 -12.29
N ARG A 10 -6.61 19.35 -13.15
CA ARG A 10 -5.54 18.51 -13.69
C ARG A 10 -4.25 18.87 -12.98
N PHE A 11 -3.61 17.86 -12.43
CA PHE A 11 -2.30 17.99 -11.81
C PHE A 11 -1.20 17.80 -12.86
N TYR A 12 -0.20 18.67 -12.84
CA TYR A 12 0.98 18.60 -13.70
C TYR A 12 2.23 18.49 -12.79
N PRO A 13 2.67 17.26 -12.47
CA PRO A 13 3.79 17.08 -11.55
C PRO A 13 5.11 17.56 -12.15
N SER A 14 5.98 18.10 -11.29
CA SER A 14 7.40 18.23 -11.58
C SER A 14 8.06 16.84 -11.72
N ASP A 15 9.25 16.76 -12.29
CA ASP A 15 9.93 15.47 -12.45
C ASP A 15 10.24 14.79 -11.12
N GLU A 16 10.51 15.57 -10.07
CA GLU A 16 10.66 15.04 -8.71
C GLU A 16 9.36 14.45 -8.19
N GLN A 17 8.23 15.14 -8.37
CA GLN A 17 6.92 14.63 -7.96
C GLN A 17 6.55 13.35 -8.74
N LYS A 18 6.87 13.28 -10.04
CA LYS A 18 6.67 12.05 -10.83
C LYS A 18 7.44 10.88 -10.23
N ARG A 19 8.72 11.06 -9.90
CA ARG A 19 9.55 10.02 -9.27
C ARG A 19 8.94 9.51 -7.96
N ILE A 20 8.60 10.42 -7.05
CA ILE A 20 7.99 10.08 -5.75
C ILE A 20 6.68 9.31 -5.96
N LEU A 21 5.82 9.77 -6.88
CA LEU A 21 4.56 9.09 -7.17
C LEU A 21 4.78 7.70 -7.76
N THR A 22 5.68 7.55 -8.73
CA THR A 22 6.01 6.26 -9.33
C THR A 22 6.54 5.28 -8.29
N GLN A 23 7.45 5.71 -7.42
CA GLN A 23 7.98 4.88 -6.33
C GLN A 23 6.87 4.51 -5.34
N THR A 24 6.04 5.47 -4.93
CA THR A 24 4.92 5.23 -4.01
C THR A 24 3.94 4.22 -4.58
N PHE A 25 3.53 4.36 -5.84
CA PHE A 25 2.61 3.43 -6.50
C PHE A 25 3.24 2.05 -6.69
N GLY A 26 4.53 1.99 -7.03
CA GLY A 26 5.29 0.73 -7.11
C GLY A 26 5.28 -0.02 -5.77
N CYS A 27 5.60 0.67 -4.68
CA CYS A 27 5.56 0.11 -3.33
C CYS A 27 4.15 -0.35 -2.94
N CYS A 28 3.11 0.46 -3.24
CA CYS A 28 1.72 0.09 -2.96
C CYS A 28 1.31 -1.18 -3.72
N ARG A 29 1.66 -1.28 -5.01
CA ARG A 29 1.38 -2.47 -5.83
C ARG A 29 2.06 -3.71 -5.27
N TYR A 30 3.32 -3.58 -4.84
CA TYR A 30 4.06 -4.66 -4.21
C TYR A 30 3.37 -5.12 -2.92
N VAL A 31 3.06 -4.18 -2.01
CA VAL A 31 2.42 -4.48 -0.72
C VAL A 31 1.04 -5.11 -0.91
N TYR A 32 0.24 -4.62 -1.86
CA TYR A 32 -1.06 -5.22 -2.20
C TYR A 32 -0.91 -6.69 -2.64
N ASN A 33 0.00 -6.98 -3.57
CA ASN A 33 0.22 -8.34 -4.05
C ASN A 33 0.76 -9.26 -2.97
N TRP A 34 1.68 -8.75 -2.14
CA TRP A 34 2.20 -9.48 -0.99
C TRP A 34 1.09 -9.78 0.03
N ALA A 35 0.25 -8.79 0.37
CA ALA A 35 -0.87 -8.93 1.30
C ALA A 35 -1.92 -9.93 0.78
N LEU A 36 -2.25 -9.84 -0.51
CA LEU A 36 -3.13 -10.79 -1.17
C LEU A 36 -2.58 -12.21 -1.02
N ARG A 37 -1.29 -12.42 -1.30
CA ARG A 37 -0.64 -13.73 -1.14
C ARG A 37 -0.69 -14.23 0.30
N GLN A 38 -0.40 -13.37 1.29
CA GLN A 38 -0.47 -13.72 2.71
C GLN A 38 -1.87 -14.21 3.12
N ARG A 39 -2.92 -13.53 2.66
CA ARG A 39 -4.31 -13.90 2.94
C ARG A 39 -4.72 -15.20 2.22
N THR A 40 -4.30 -15.36 0.97
CA THR A 40 -4.53 -16.58 0.19
C THR A 40 -3.86 -17.78 0.86
N ASP A 41 -2.59 -17.68 1.23
CA ASP A 41 -1.86 -18.77 1.88
C ASP A 41 -2.46 -19.12 3.25
N ALA A 42 -2.82 -18.12 4.06
CA ALA A 42 -3.49 -18.36 5.35
C ALA A 42 -4.78 -19.18 5.19
N TYR A 43 -5.59 -18.86 4.18
CA TYR A 43 -6.84 -19.57 3.94
C TYR A 43 -6.61 -20.99 3.41
N TYR A 44 -5.81 -21.15 2.35
CA TYR A 44 -5.67 -22.45 1.69
C TYR A 44 -4.76 -23.43 2.42
N GLN A 45 -3.78 -22.94 3.20
CA GLN A 45 -2.81 -23.80 3.88
C GLN A 45 -3.20 -24.06 5.34
N HIS A 46 -3.87 -23.11 5.99
CA HIS A 46 -4.17 -23.18 7.43
C HIS A 46 -5.67 -23.10 7.75
N GLY A 47 -6.53 -22.86 6.75
CA GLY A 47 -7.97 -22.68 6.97
C GLY A 47 -8.34 -21.37 7.68
N GLU A 48 -7.41 -20.42 7.76
CA GLU A 48 -7.55 -19.21 8.55
C GLU A 48 -7.93 -18.00 7.67
N ARG A 49 -8.71 -17.08 8.23
CA ARG A 49 -8.97 -15.78 7.61
C ARG A 49 -8.09 -14.70 8.23
N LEU A 50 -7.18 -14.17 7.42
CA LEU A 50 -6.35 -13.03 7.82
C LEU A 50 -7.06 -11.72 7.48
N TYR A 51 -7.44 -10.96 8.52
CA TYR A 51 -8.06 -9.65 8.38
C TYR A 51 -7.03 -8.53 8.25
N TYR A 52 -7.51 -7.29 8.08
CA TYR A 52 -6.67 -6.11 7.93
C TYR A 52 -5.62 -5.99 9.03
N GLU A 53 -6.02 -6.11 10.31
CA GLU A 53 -5.10 -5.95 11.46
C GLU A 53 -3.94 -6.94 11.41
N GLY A 54 -4.21 -8.21 11.09
CA GLY A 54 -3.18 -9.24 10.97
C GLY A 54 -2.23 -8.96 9.81
N THR A 55 -2.74 -8.47 8.68
CA THR A 55 -1.90 -8.11 7.53
C THR A 55 -1.08 -6.85 7.82
N ALA A 56 -1.63 -5.88 8.54
CA ALA A 56 -0.96 -4.65 8.96
C ALA A 56 0.19 -4.92 9.94
N GLN A 57 0.01 -5.83 10.89
CA GLN A 57 1.09 -6.28 11.78
C GLN A 57 2.22 -6.95 10.99
N ARG A 58 1.87 -7.84 10.04
CA ARG A 58 2.87 -8.47 9.17
C ARG A 58 3.62 -7.45 8.30
N LEU A 59 2.95 -6.39 7.83
CA LEU A 59 3.59 -5.32 7.04
C LEU A 59 4.67 -4.60 7.85
N VAL A 60 4.49 -4.40 9.16
CA VAL A 60 5.52 -3.82 10.03
C VAL A 60 6.78 -4.69 10.05
N THR A 61 6.61 -6.01 10.09
CA THR A 61 7.74 -6.95 10.03
C THR A 61 8.38 -6.98 8.64
N LEU A 62 7.57 -7.01 7.57
CA LEU A 62 8.04 -6.97 6.20
C LEU A 62 9.00 -5.79 5.99
N LYS A 63 8.55 -4.57 6.32
CA LYS A 63 9.35 -3.34 6.17
C LYS A 63 10.68 -3.31 6.94
N LYS A 64 10.94 -4.26 7.84
CA LYS A 64 12.20 -4.38 8.59
C LYS A 64 13.16 -5.42 7.98
N GLN A 65 12.72 -6.22 7.02
CA GLN A 65 13.54 -7.21 6.32
C GLN A 65 14.48 -6.52 5.35
N GLU A 66 15.73 -6.99 5.26
CA GLU A 66 16.79 -6.39 4.43
C GLU A 66 16.35 -6.25 2.97
N GLU A 67 15.69 -7.27 2.43
CA GLU A 67 15.24 -7.35 1.03
C GLU A 67 14.10 -6.38 0.71
N THR A 68 13.42 -5.84 1.73
CA THR A 68 12.26 -4.94 1.55
C THR A 68 12.38 -3.64 2.34
N LEU A 69 13.60 -3.29 2.78
CA LEU A 69 13.88 -2.01 3.44
C LEU A 69 13.47 -0.80 2.60
N TRP A 70 13.54 -0.91 1.26
CA TRP A 70 13.13 0.12 0.31
C TRP A 70 11.65 0.53 0.44
N LEU A 71 10.79 -0.29 1.06
CA LEU A 71 9.41 0.10 1.40
C LEU A 71 9.35 1.26 2.42
N ASN A 72 10.46 1.60 3.09
CA ASN A 72 10.55 2.76 3.97
C ASN A 72 10.91 4.06 3.26
N GLU A 73 11.27 4.00 1.97
CA GLU A 73 11.60 5.19 1.18
C GLU A 73 10.35 6.03 0.84
N VAL A 74 9.16 5.48 1.05
CA VAL A 74 7.87 6.15 0.86
C VAL A 74 7.08 6.20 2.17
N SER A 75 6.09 7.11 2.23
CA SER A 75 5.19 7.19 3.38
C SER A 75 4.54 5.84 3.69
N SER A 76 4.40 5.51 4.98
CA SER A 76 3.71 4.30 5.41
C SER A 76 2.20 4.33 5.15
N VAL A 77 1.60 5.52 5.03
CA VAL A 77 0.14 5.67 4.90
C VAL A 77 -0.39 5.02 3.62
N PRO A 78 0.15 5.30 2.41
CA PRO A 78 -0.28 4.61 1.19
C PRO A 78 -0.10 3.08 1.26
N LEU A 79 0.99 2.60 1.89
CA LEU A 79 1.22 1.16 2.03
C LEU A 79 0.18 0.48 2.90
N GLN A 80 -0.22 1.12 4.01
CA GLN A 80 -1.30 0.62 4.86
C GLN A 80 -2.65 0.65 4.17
N GLN A 81 -2.94 1.70 3.38
CA GLN A 81 -4.18 1.80 2.60
C GLN A 81 -4.26 0.78 1.45
N ALA A 82 -3.12 0.21 1.04
CA ALA A 82 -3.05 -0.83 0.02
C ALA A 82 -3.30 -2.26 0.56
N LEU A 83 -3.40 -2.44 1.88
CA LEU A 83 -3.68 -3.74 2.52
C LEU A 83 -5.15 -4.15 2.37
#